data_AF-A0A849SBK6-F1
#
_entry.id   AF-A0A849SBK6-F1
#
_cell.length_a   1.000
_cell.length_b   1.000
_cell.length_c   1.000
_cell.angle_alpha   90.00
_cell.angle_beta   90.00
_cell.angle_gamma   90.00
#
_symmetry.space_group_name_H-M   'P 1'
#
loop_
_entity.id
_entity.type
_entity.pdbx_description
1 polymer ?
#
loop_
_entity_poly.entity_id
_entity_poly.type
_entity_poly.pdbx_seq_one_letter_code
_entity_poly.pdbx_strand_id
1 'polypeptide(L)'
;LKEVGQERLPLQPEIPVNVLRNDTKPNMAAFVLVYDGEFVDDPIAHQLKQSLKQLVSSRKPITLFYVADDNASRSINFSQSTSATLLKAALQDFMGQAPVHE
;
A
#
# COMPACT_ATOMS: atom_id res chain seq x y z
N LEU A 1 -2.11 11.04 11.29
CA LEU A 1 -1.31 10.76 10.08
C LEU A 1 -2.01 11.43 8.92
N LYS A 2 -1.31 12.23 8.12
CA LYS A 2 -1.84 12.81 6.89
C LYS A 2 -1.12 12.14 5.73
N GLU A 3 -1.83 11.94 4.62
CA GLU A 3 -1.18 11.53 3.38
C GLU A 3 -0.28 12.66 2.90
N VAL A 4 0.99 12.35 2.70
CA VAL A 4 1.99 13.33 2.27
C VAL A 4 2.30 13.16 0.79
N GLY A 5 1.93 12.01 0.23
CA GLY A 5 2.02 11.70 -1.19
C GLY A 5 2.17 10.21 -1.44
N GLN A 6 2.27 9.90 -2.72
CA GLN A 6 2.54 8.56 -3.22
C GLN A 6 4.04 8.45 -3.50
N GLU A 7 4.72 7.50 -2.87
CA GLU A 7 6.10 7.16 -3.20
C GLU A 7 6.15 5.83 -3.95
N ARG A 8 7.14 5.66 -4.82
CA ARG A 8 7.39 4.39 -5.50
C ARG A 8 8.43 3.61 -4.73
N LEU A 9 8.25 2.28 -4.62
CA LEU A 9 9.27 1.44 -4.02
C LEU A 9 10.54 1.44 -4.90
N PRO A 10 11.74 1.51 -4.29
CA PRO A 10 12.96 1.38 -5.05
C PRO A 10 13.01 0.01 -5.75
N LEU A 11 13.29 0.07 -7.06
CA LEU A 11 13.39 -1.06 -8.00
C LEU A 11 12.04 -1.70 -8.41
N GLN A 12 10.90 -1.17 -7.97
CA GLN A 12 9.56 -1.59 -8.42
C GLN A 12 8.67 -0.35 -8.62
N PRO A 13 8.92 0.45 -9.67
CA PRO A 13 8.23 1.72 -9.91
C PRO A 13 6.74 1.56 -10.21
N GLU A 14 6.26 0.34 -10.35
CA GLU A 14 4.89 -0.01 -10.71
C GLU A 14 4.01 -0.28 -9.49
N ILE A 15 4.58 -0.30 -8.27
CA ILE A 15 3.81 -0.49 -7.04
C ILE A 15 3.46 0.87 -6.43
N PRO A 16 2.17 1.25 -6.41
CA PRO A 16 1.70 2.48 -5.81
C PRO A 16 1.73 2.38 -4.28
N VAL A 17 2.68 3.07 -3.64
CA VAL A 17 2.74 3.13 -2.16
C VAL A 17 2.24 4.48 -1.68
N ASN A 18 1.19 4.45 -0.88
CA ASN A 18 0.66 5.63 -0.22
C ASN A 18 1.41 5.84 1.10
N VAL A 19 2.06 6.99 1.26
CA VAL A 19 2.86 7.30 2.45
C VAL A 19 2.13 8.34 3.29
N LEU A 20 1.99 8.01 4.57
CA LEU A 20 1.38 8.85 5.60
C LEU A 20 2.44 9.30 6.60
N ARG A 21 2.46 10.58 6.96
CA ARG A 21 3.32 11.10 8.05
C ARG A 21 2.55 12.02 8.96
N ASN A 22 3.11 12.31 10.13
CA ASN A 22 2.62 13.34 11.03
C ASN A 22 3.54 14.55 10.99
N ASP A 23 2.95 15.72 10.78
CA ASP A 23 3.66 17.01 10.76
C ASP A 23 4.34 17.31 12.13
N THR A 24 3.81 16.74 13.21
CA THR A 24 4.14 17.11 14.61
C THR A 24 4.91 16.06 15.39
N LYS A 25 4.96 14.80 14.94
CA LYS A 25 5.64 13.70 15.63
C LYS A 25 6.44 12.88 14.63
N PRO A 26 7.62 12.34 14.99
CA PRO A 26 8.39 11.47 14.11
C PRO A 26 7.61 10.16 13.96
N ASN A 27 6.76 10.07 12.95
CA ASN A 27 6.11 8.82 12.60
C ASN A 27 5.88 8.76 11.09
N MET A 28 5.81 7.54 10.59
CA MET A 28 5.53 7.26 9.20
C MET A 28 4.73 5.97 9.11
N ALA A 29 3.73 5.95 8.24
CA ALA A 29 3.07 4.73 7.83
C ALA A 29 3.03 4.68 6.31
N ALA A 30 2.95 3.48 5.75
CA ALA A 30 2.81 3.29 4.34
C ALA A 30 1.89 2.11 4.06
N PHE A 31 1.15 2.19 2.96
CA PHE A 31 0.27 1.11 2.56
C PHE A 31 0.17 0.92 1.05
N VAL A 32 -0.15 -0.32 0.68
CA VAL A 32 -0.45 -0.75 -0.68
C VAL A 32 -1.75 -1.54 -0.66
N LEU A 33 -2.59 -1.31 -1.66
CA LEU A 33 -3.84 -2.03 -1.85
C LEU A 33 -3.71 -2.96 -3.05
N VAL A 34 -4.12 -4.22 -2.87
CA VAL A 34 -4.24 -5.21 -3.94
C VAL A 34 -5.70 -5.60 -4.07
N TYR A 35 -6.22 -5.53 -5.28
CA TYR A 35 -7.58 -5.93 -5.60
C TYR A 35 -7.57 -6.76 -6.88
N ASP A 36 -8.12 -7.97 -6.82
CA ASP A 36 -8.21 -8.86 -7.99
C ASP A 36 -6.84 -9.19 -8.64
N GLY A 37 -5.79 -9.27 -7.81
CA GLY A 37 -4.41 -9.54 -8.28
C GLY A 37 -3.68 -8.31 -8.83
N GLU A 38 -4.34 -7.15 -8.90
CA GLU A 38 -3.76 -5.90 -9.38
C GLU A 38 -3.53 -4.90 -8.24
N PHE A 39 -2.50 -4.07 -8.38
CA PHE A 39 -2.28 -2.96 -7.44
C PHE A 39 -3.25 -1.81 -7.71
N VAL A 40 -3.79 -1.23 -6.64
CA VAL A 40 -4.69 -0.09 -6.72
C VAL A 40 -3.88 1.21 -6.64
N ASP A 41 -3.87 1.97 -7.73
CA ASP A 41 -3.11 3.22 -7.84
C ASP A 41 -3.78 4.39 -7.10
N ASP A 42 -5.08 4.62 -7.34
CA ASP A 42 -5.90 5.60 -6.60
C ASP A 42 -6.95 4.86 -5.75
N PRO A 43 -6.74 4.75 -4.43
CA PRO A 43 -7.67 4.09 -3.51
C PRO A 43 -9.07 4.70 -3.50
N ILE A 44 -9.17 6.02 -3.64
CA ILE A 44 -10.44 6.76 -3.54
C ILE A 44 -11.25 6.58 -4.81
N ALA A 45 -10.63 6.79 -5.97
CA ALA A 45 -11.29 6.53 -7.25
C ALA A 45 -11.70 5.06 -7.39
N HIS A 46 -10.84 4.14 -6.92
CA HIS A 46 -11.15 2.72 -6.89
C HIS A 46 -12.38 2.43 -6.03
N GLN A 47 -12.44 2.98 -4.81
CA GLN A 47 -13.58 2.78 -3.91
C GLN A 47 -14.89 3.24 -4.54
N LEU A 48 -14.93 4.44 -5.13
CA LEU A 48 -16.13 4.96 -5.80
C LEU A 48 -16.59 4.06 -6.95
N LYS A 49 -15.65 3.62 -7.80
CA LYS A 49 -15.93 2.72 -8.92
C LYS A 49 -16.47 1.37 -8.46
N GLN A 50 -15.88 0.80 -7.40
CA GLN A 50 -16.31 -0.50 -6.88
C GLN A 50 -17.64 -0.41 -6.13
N SER A 51 -17.93 0.68 -5.42
CA SER A 51 -19.22 0.87 -4.76
C SER A 51 -20.39 0.82 -5.74
N LEU A 52 -20.21 1.35 -6.95
CA LEU A 52 -21.20 1.23 -8.03
C LEU A 52 -21.31 -0.20 -8.58
N LYS A 53 -20.16 -0.87 -8.80
CA LYS A 53 -20.13 -2.25 -9.31
C LYS A 53 -20.73 -3.27 -8.34
N GLN A 54 -20.51 -3.09 -7.03
CA GLN A 54 -21.00 -4.01 -5.99
C GLN A 54 -22.53 -4.06 -5.87
N LEU A 55 -23.26 -3.12 -6.50
CA LEU A 55 -24.72 -3.20 -6.60
C LEU A 55 -25.19 -4.34 -7.51
N VAL A 56 -24.31 -4.83 -8.40
CA VAL A 56 -24.66 -5.83 -9.43
C VAL A 56 -23.70 -7.03 -9.49
N SER A 57 -22.61 -7.02 -8.73
CA SER A 57 -21.60 -8.10 -8.73
C SER A 57 -21.23 -8.57 -7.33
N SER A 58 -20.91 -9.86 -7.20
CA SER A 58 -20.36 -10.44 -5.97
C SER A 58 -19.09 -9.73 -5.51
N ARG A 59 -18.97 -9.51 -4.20
CA ARG A 59 -17.83 -8.82 -3.59
C ARG A 59 -16.55 -9.65 -3.74
N LYS A 60 -15.51 -9.07 -4.34
CA LYS A 60 -14.14 -9.61 -4.32
C LYS A 60 -13.37 -9.07 -3.12
N PRO A 61 -12.44 -9.86 -2.53
CA PRO A 61 -11.61 -9.40 -1.42
C PRO A 61 -10.62 -8.32 -1.86
N ILE A 62 -10.33 -7.40 -0.95
CA ILE A 62 -9.24 -6.42 -1.08
C ILE A 62 -8.20 -6.72 -0.01
N THR A 63 -6.93 -6.77 -0.40
CA THR A 63 -5.81 -7.00 0.52
C THR A 63 -5.09 -5.69 0.77
N LEU A 64 -4.93 -5.35 2.06
CA LEU A 64 -4.20 -4.17 2.51
C LEU A 64 -2.86 -4.61 3.10
N PHE A 65 -1.77 -4.13 2.51
CA PHE A 65 -0.45 -4.21 3.12
C PHE A 65 -0.17 -2.90 3.83
N TYR A 66 0.20 -2.97 5.11
CA TYR A 66 0.42 -1.81 5.96
C TYR A 66 1.68 -1.98 6.78
N VAL A 67 2.47 -0.91 6.87
CA VAL A 67 3.62 -0.82 7.76
C VAL A 67 3.59 0.53 8.45
N ALA A 68 3.97 0.56 9.73
CA ALA A 68 4.12 1.78 10.49
C ALA A 68 5.41 1.76 11.29
N ASP A 69 6.02 2.94 11.44
CA ASP A 69 7.19 3.20 12.24
C ASP A 69 6.96 4.50 13.03
N ASP A 70 6.79 4.34 14.34
CA ASP A 70 6.55 5.44 15.28
C ASP A 70 7.81 6.20 15.68
N ASN A 71 8.98 5.80 15.16
CA ASN A 71 10.26 6.45 15.40
C ASN A 71 10.95 6.90 14.11
N ALA A 72 10.27 6.81 12.96
CA ALA A 72 10.82 7.21 11.68
C ALA A 72 11.24 8.69 11.71
N SER A 73 12.51 8.95 11.41
CA SER A 73 13.02 10.32 11.27
C SER A 73 12.24 11.06 10.19
N ARG A 74 11.89 12.32 10.46
CA ARG A 74 11.16 13.16 9.50
C ARG A 74 11.93 13.42 8.20
N SER A 75 13.26 13.36 8.25
CA SER A 75 14.14 13.63 7.11
C SER A 75 14.43 12.41 6.24
N ILE A 76 14.07 11.20 6.68
CA ILE A 76 14.29 9.98 5.91
C ILE A 76 13.18 9.86 4.85
N ASN A 77 13.58 9.69 3.59
CA ASN A 77 12.68 9.31 2.50
C ASN A 77 12.13 7.90 2.74
N PHE A 78 10.86 7.64 2.42
CA PHE A 78 10.26 6.34 2.73
C PHE A 78 11.02 5.21 2.03
N SER A 79 11.41 5.39 0.77
CA SER A 79 12.23 4.45 -0.01
C SER A 79 13.54 3.98 0.68
N GLN A 80 14.07 4.75 1.63
CA GLN A 80 15.31 4.43 2.36
C GLN A 80 15.07 3.83 3.74
N SER A 81 13.81 3.69 4.18
CA SER A 81 13.47 3.24 5.52
C SER A 81 13.41 1.71 5.63
N THR A 82 13.55 1.22 6.86
CA THR A 82 13.26 -0.19 7.20
C THR A 82 11.82 -0.55 6.83
N SER A 83 10.87 0.39 6.97
CA SER A 83 9.47 0.18 6.61
C SER A 83 9.30 -0.14 5.12
N ALA A 84 10.02 0.54 4.22
CA ALA A 84 9.96 0.23 2.80
C ALA A 84 10.52 -1.17 2.49
N THR A 85 11.61 -1.55 3.15
CA THR A 85 12.20 -2.90 3.02
C THR A 85 11.22 -3.99 3.48
N LEU A 86 10.58 -3.80 4.64
CA LEU A 86 9.59 -4.74 5.18
C LEU A 86 8.36 -4.85 4.29
N LEU A 87 7.81 -3.72 3.85
CA LEU A 87 6.64 -3.68 2.98
C LEU A 87 6.93 -4.37 1.65
N LYS A 88 8.10 -4.13 1.06
CA LYS A 88 8.55 -4.79 -0.16
C LYS A 88 8.67 -6.30 0.02
N ALA A 89 9.28 -6.76 1.10
CA ALA A 89 9.44 -8.19 1.38
C ALA A 89 8.07 -8.89 1.52
N ALA A 90 7.13 -8.28 2.25
CA ALA A 90 5.78 -8.81 2.42
C ALA A 90 5.01 -8.88 1.09
N LEU A 91 5.13 -7.86 0.24
CA LEU A 91 4.51 -7.84 -1.08
C LEU A 91 5.12 -8.90 -2.01
N GLN A 92 6.44 -9.05 -2.02
CA GLN A 92 7.12 -10.07 -2.82
C GLN A 92 6.74 -11.49 -2.40
N ASP A 93 6.66 -11.74 -1.10
CA ASP A 93 6.22 -13.02 -0.56
C ASP A 93 4.78 -13.32 -0.95
N PHE A 94 3.87 -12.36 -0.76
CA PHE A 94 2.46 -12.52 -1.13
C PHE A 94 2.25 -12.77 -2.63
N MET A 95 2.92 -12.00 -3.49
CA MET A 95 2.79 -12.17 -4.95
C MET A 95 3.49 -13.43 -5.47
N GLY A 96 4.51 -13.91 -4.74
CA GLY A 96 5.22 -15.17 -5.05
C GLY A 96 4.43 -16.42 -4.66
N GLN A 97 3.45 -16.28 -3.76
CA GLN A 97 2.49 -17.34 -3.45
C GLN A 97 1.47 -17.43 -4.60
N ALA A 98 1.73 -18.31 -5.57
CA ALA A 98 0.75 -18.64 -6.61
C ALA A 98 -0.58 -19.04 -5.94
N PRO A 99 -1.74 -18.63 -6.49
CA PRO A 99 -3.02 -19.04 -5.94
C PRO A 99 -3.08 -20.58 -5.95
N VAL A 100 -3.20 -21.18 -4.77
CA VAL A 100 -3.57 -22.58 -4.65
C VAL A 100 -5.01 -22.66 -5.13
N HIS A 101 -5.21 -23.01 -6.40
CA HIS A 101 -6.51 -23.40 -6.91
C HIS A 101 -6.86 -24.75 -6.28
N GLU A 102 -7.64 -24.72 -5.20
CA GLU A 102 -8.46 -25.85 -4.75
C GLU A 102 -9.84 -25.81 -5.42
#